data_AF-A0A421BCH3-F1
#
_entry.id   AF-A0A421BCH3-F1
#
_cell.length_a   1.000
_cell.length_b   1.000
_cell.length_c   1.000
_cell.angle_alpha   90.00
_cell.angle_beta   90.00
_cell.angle_gamma   90.00
#
_symmetry.space_group_name_H-M   'P 1'
#
loop_
_entity.id
_entity.type
_entity.pdbx_description
1 polymer ?
#
loop_
_entity_poly.entity_id
_entity_poly.type
_entity_poly.pdbx_seq_one_letter_code
_entity_poly.pdbx_strand_id
1 'polypeptide(L)'
;MAEETNPTPAGQVPPNPAPTALIPLSLTEPDRRRGVLSLLVALVIGAALGGVVGLIAGQTAGLVTAGVVVLLLLLLAWASARRTLWLRDGTTVVARTIGSKSVDLRAADRLELLVTDVRGIRTVGMLVGHKSTSINVALAMYSGTGGRELGILVLRKLADGLAGSENPAGLVFSQLLVAQLRAEAKGEAAPERPLFRLGSLAPTGKLAQRLRPEAITRFVASLD
;
A
#
# COMPACT_ATOMS: atom_id res chain seq x y z
N MET A 1 39.97 -18.07 -51.78
CA MET A 1 39.96 -17.34 -50.50
C MET A 1 38.49 -17.22 -50.12
N ALA A 2 37.97 -18.26 -49.46
CA ALA A 2 36.54 -18.53 -49.32
C ALA A 2 36.10 -18.34 -47.87
N GLU A 3 35.09 -17.48 -47.72
CA GLU A 3 34.02 -17.41 -46.71
C GLU A 3 34.23 -18.20 -45.40
N GLU A 4 34.69 -17.50 -44.37
CA GLU A 4 34.68 -17.98 -42.99
C GLU A 4 33.28 -17.72 -42.39
N THR A 5 32.43 -18.74 -42.43
CA THR A 5 31.13 -18.77 -41.75
C THR A 5 31.33 -18.66 -40.23
N ASN A 6 31.13 -17.45 -39.69
CA ASN A 6 31.10 -17.22 -38.26
C ASN A 6 29.74 -17.70 -37.68
N PRO A 7 29.71 -18.66 -36.74
CA PRO A 7 28.45 -19.17 -36.19
C PRO A 7 27.74 -18.12 -35.33
N THR A 8 26.45 -17.94 -35.60
CA THR A 8 25.50 -17.20 -34.76
C THR A 8 25.53 -17.74 -33.31
N PRO A 9 25.82 -16.93 -32.28
CA PRO A 9 25.65 -17.37 -30.90
C PRO A 9 24.15 -17.36 -30.59
N ALA A 10 23.51 -18.53 -30.70
CA ALA A 10 22.21 -18.79 -30.13
C ALA A 10 22.33 -18.75 -28.59
N GLY A 11 21.49 -17.96 -27.92
CA GLY A 11 21.24 -18.13 -26.48
C GLY A 11 21.86 -17.10 -25.53
N GLN A 12 21.90 -15.81 -25.89
CA GLN A 12 21.86 -14.79 -24.84
C GLN A 12 20.45 -14.79 -24.25
N VAL A 13 20.31 -15.49 -23.11
CA VAL A 13 19.24 -15.25 -22.15
C VAL A 13 19.21 -13.74 -21.92
N PRO A 14 18.08 -13.04 -22.14
CA PRO A 14 18.04 -11.59 -21.99
C PRO A 14 18.63 -11.24 -20.62
N PRO A 15 19.55 -10.27 -20.53
CA PRO A 15 20.18 -9.92 -19.28
C PRO A 15 19.07 -9.65 -18.27
N ASN A 16 19.11 -10.38 -17.15
CA ASN A 16 18.26 -10.13 -15.99
C ASN A 16 18.30 -8.62 -15.73
N PRO A 17 17.18 -7.88 -15.88
CA PRO A 17 17.21 -6.44 -15.81
C PRO A 17 17.85 -6.05 -14.48
N ALA A 18 18.91 -5.24 -14.55
CA ALA A 18 19.67 -4.75 -13.41
C ALA A 18 18.72 -4.32 -12.28
N PRO A 19 19.08 -4.50 -10.99
CA PRO A 19 18.21 -4.23 -9.85
C PRO A 19 17.58 -2.85 -9.95
N THR A 20 16.39 -2.81 -10.51
CA THR A 20 15.70 -1.59 -10.86
C THR A 20 15.23 -1.00 -9.54
N ALA A 21 15.86 0.07 -9.04
CA ALA A 21 15.71 0.62 -7.70
C ALA A 21 14.31 0.42 -7.10
N LEU A 22 14.10 -0.72 -6.41
CA LEU A 22 12.83 -1.11 -5.83
C LEU A 22 12.71 -0.35 -4.52
N ILE A 23 11.86 0.68 -4.49
CA ILE A 23 11.67 1.44 -3.25
C ILE A 23 10.41 0.90 -2.54
N PRO A 24 10.53 0.43 -1.29
CA PRO A 24 9.38 -0.07 -0.55
C PRO A 24 8.42 1.07 -0.21
N LEU A 25 7.15 0.95 -0.63
CA LEU A 25 6.04 1.79 -0.17
C LEU A 25 5.42 1.18 1.10
N SER A 26 6.25 0.84 2.08
CA SER A 26 5.79 0.30 3.35
C SER A 26 5.86 1.37 4.43
N LEU A 27 4.70 1.82 4.89
CA LEU A 27 4.56 2.66 6.09
C LEU A 27 4.78 1.88 7.41
N THR A 28 4.87 0.55 7.31
CA THR A 28 5.00 -0.37 8.45
C THR A 28 6.33 -1.10 8.37
N GLU A 29 7.15 -0.96 9.42
CA GLU A 29 8.18 -1.94 9.72
C GLU A 29 7.51 -3.21 10.27
N PRO A 30 8.13 -4.39 10.10
CA PRO A 30 7.64 -5.62 10.71
C PRO A 30 7.68 -5.50 12.23
N ASP A 31 6.57 -5.06 12.82
CA ASP A 31 6.43 -4.91 14.27
C ASP A 31 6.17 -6.29 14.91
N ARG A 32 7.13 -6.75 15.72
CA ARG A 32 7.01 -7.99 16.50
C ARG A 32 5.72 -8.01 17.34
N ARG A 33 5.26 -6.85 17.82
CA ARG A 33 4.02 -6.76 18.62
C ARG A 33 2.78 -7.16 17.83
N ARG A 34 2.73 -6.87 16.52
CA ARG A 34 1.63 -7.30 15.65
C ARG A 34 1.63 -8.81 15.42
N GLY A 35 2.82 -9.41 15.32
CA GLY A 35 2.96 -10.87 15.26
C GLY A 35 2.40 -11.55 16.51
N VAL A 36 2.79 -11.06 17.69
CA VAL A 36 2.31 -11.57 18.99
C VAL A 36 0.80 -11.39 19.15
N LEU A 37 0.27 -10.21 18.78
CA LEU A 37 -1.17 -9.96 18.86
C LEU A 37 -1.96 -10.87 17.91
N SER A 38 -1.45 -11.10 16.70
CA SER A 38 -2.09 -12.00 15.72
C SER A 38 -2.10 -13.44 16.22
N LEU A 39 -1.02 -13.89 16.85
CA LEU A 39 -0.94 -15.20 17.49
C LEU A 39 -1.95 -15.35 18.62
N LEU A 40 -2.04 -14.37 19.52
CA LEU A 40 -3.02 -14.37 20.61
C LEU A 40 -4.46 -14.43 20.09
N VAL A 41 -4.79 -13.58 19.11
CA VAL A 41 -6.13 -13.58 18.50
C VAL A 41 -6.44 -14.91 17.83
N ALA A 42 -5.48 -15.47 17.09
CA ALA A 42 -5.66 -16.78 16.45
C ALA A 42 -5.90 -17.89 17.48
N LEU A 43 -5.13 -17.91 18.58
CA LEU A 43 -5.30 -18.87 19.67
C LEU A 43 -6.66 -18.76 20.35
N VAL A 44 -7.12 -17.54 20.66
CA VAL A 44 -8.43 -17.33 21.30
C VAL A 44 -9.57 -17.81 20.39
N ILE A 45 -9.53 -17.44 19.11
CA ILE A 45 -10.57 -17.84 18.14
C ILE A 45 -10.53 -19.36 17.93
N GLY A 46 -9.35 -19.94 17.77
CA GLY A 46 -9.16 -21.37 17.60
C GLY A 46 -9.63 -22.17 18.81
N ALA A 47 -9.29 -21.73 20.03
CA ALA A 47 -9.74 -22.35 21.26
C ALA A 47 -11.26 -22.25 21.44
N ALA A 48 -11.87 -21.12 21.10
CA ALA A 48 -13.32 -20.94 21.17
C ALA A 48 -14.05 -21.89 20.20
N LEU A 49 -13.67 -21.88 18.92
CA LEU A 49 -14.30 -22.72 17.89
C LEU A 49 -14.02 -24.21 18.14
N GLY A 50 -12.78 -24.56 18.49
CA GLY A 50 -12.42 -25.93 18.82
C GLY A 50 -13.07 -26.43 20.11
N GLY A 51 -13.28 -25.56 21.10
CA GLY A 51 -14.02 -25.90 22.32
C GLY A 51 -15.49 -26.24 22.02
N VAL A 52 -16.17 -25.42 21.20
CA VAL A 52 -17.56 -25.67 20.78
C VAL A 52 -17.66 -27.00 20.03
N VAL A 53 -16.76 -27.26 19.08
CA VAL A 53 -16.75 -28.53 18.33
C VAL A 53 -16.36 -29.71 19.23
N GLY A 54 -15.46 -29.50 20.18
CA GLY A 54 -15.03 -30.54 21.13
C GLY A 54 -16.13 -31.01 22.07
N LEU A 55 -17.05 -30.11 22.43
CA LEU A 55 -18.23 -30.44 23.24
C LEU A 55 -19.26 -31.28 22.47
N ILE A 56 -19.36 -31.11 21.15
CA ILE A 56 -20.38 -31.77 20.31
C ILE A 56 -19.84 -33.08 19.71
N ALA A 57 -18.63 -33.04 19.16
CA ALA A 57 -18.04 -34.12 18.37
C ALA A 57 -16.90 -34.86 19.10
N GLY A 58 -16.64 -34.52 20.36
CA GLY A 58 -15.61 -35.12 21.19
C GLY A 58 -14.26 -34.39 21.16
N GLN A 59 -13.42 -34.69 22.16
CA GLN A 59 -12.17 -33.97 22.43
C GLN A 59 -11.20 -33.95 21.23
N THR A 60 -11.10 -35.06 20.50
CA THR A 60 -10.23 -35.17 19.32
C THR A 60 -10.68 -34.24 18.19
N ALA A 61 -11.98 -34.20 17.88
CA ALA A 61 -12.55 -33.32 16.85
C ALA A 61 -12.38 -31.83 17.21
N GLY A 62 -12.55 -31.48 18.49
CA GLY A 62 -12.31 -30.14 18.99
C GLY A 62 -10.86 -29.68 18.85
N LEU A 63 -9.91 -30.55 19.21
CA LEU A 63 -8.48 -30.24 19.11
C LEU A 63 -8.03 -30.06 17.65
N VAL A 64 -8.51 -30.92 16.75
CA VAL A 64 -8.22 -30.81 15.30
C VAL A 64 -8.78 -29.49 14.75
N THR A 65 -10.02 -29.14 15.12
CA THR A 65 -10.65 -27.90 14.65
C THR A 65 -9.91 -26.66 15.16
N ALA A 66 -9.52 -26.63 16.44
CA ALA A 66 -8.70 -25.56 16.99
C ALA A 66 -7.39 -25.40 16.21
N GLY A 67 -6.67 -26.51 16.00
CA GLY A 67 -5.41 -26.50 15.26
C GLY A 67 -5.54 -25.95 13.84
N VAL A 68 -6.56 -26.40 13.09
CA VAL A 68 -6.81 -25.95 11.72
C VAL A 68 -7.14 -24.46 11.67
N VAL A 69 -8.00 -23.98 12.58
CA VAL A 69 -8.38 -22.56 12.64
C VAL A 69 -7.18 -21.68 12.98
N VAL A 70 -6.40 -22.03 14.01
CA VAL A 70 -5.19 -21.29 14.39
C VAL A 70 -4.22 -21.24 13.21
N LEU A 71 -3.99 -22.37 12.56
CA LEU A 71 -3.07 -22.46 11.42
C LEU A 71 -3.52 -21.58 10.26
N LEU A 72 -4.81 -21.61 9.90
CA LEU A 72 -5.36 -20.78 8.82
C LEU A 72 -5.23 -19.28 9.13
N LEU A 73 -5.54 -18.87 10.36
CA LEU A 73 -5.43 -17.47 10.78
C LEU A 73 -3.98 -17.00 10.79
N LEU A 74 -3.05 -17.83 11.26
CA LEU A 74 -1.62 -17.54 11.24
C LEU A 74 -1.07 -17.43 9.81
N LEU A 75 -1.46 -18.36 8.92
CA LEU A 75 -1.08 -18.31 7.52
C LEU A 75 -1.61 -17.03 6.84
N LEU A 76 -2.86 -16.65 7.13
CA LEU A 76 -3.45 -15.43 6.58
C LEU A 76 -2.75 -14.17 7.11
N ALA A 77 -2.43 -14.13 8.40
CA ALA A 77 -1.68 -13.03 9.01
C ALA A 77 -0.27 -12.93 8.42
N TRP A 78 0.42 -14.06 8.24
CA TRP A 78 1.74 -14.12 7.63
C TRP A 78 1.72 -13.69 6.15
N ALA A 79 0.76 -14.18 5.37
CA ALA A 79 0.58 -13.77 3.98
C ALA A 79 0.25 -12.28 3.85
N SER A 80 -0.54 -11.73 4.78
CA SER A 80 -0.86 -10.30 4.82
C SER A 80 0.32 -9.44 5.25
N ALA A 81 1.17 -9.95 6.15
CA ALA A 81 2.40 -9.28 6.58
C ALA A 81 3.48 -9.27 5.50
N ARG A 82 3.50 -10.27 4.60
CA ARG A 82 4.43 -10.34 3.47
C ARG A 82 4.06 -9.44 2.29
N ARG A 83 2.97 -8.68 2.36
CA ARG A 83 2.55 -7.77 1.28
C ARG A 83 3.59 -6.66 1.10
N THR A 84 4.32 -6.72 0.00
CA THR A 84 5.30 -5.69 -0.35
C THR A 84 4.76 -4.85 -1.51
N LEU A 85 4.61 -3.55 -1.27
CA LEU A 85 4.34 -2.54 -2.30
C LEU A 85 5.69 -1.96 -2.72
N TRP A 86 6.00 -2.00 -4.01
CA TRP A 86 7.26 -1.49 -4.58
C TRP A 86 6.96 -0.45 -5.64
N LEU A 87 7.72 0.64 -5.63
CA LEU A 87 7.78 1.57 -6.76
C LEU A 87 8.92 1.10 -7.67
N ARG A 88 8.59 0.71 -8.90
CA ARG A 88 9.54 0.36 -9.95
C ARG A 88 9.69 1.57 -10.89
N ASP A 89 10.94 1.97 -11.15
CA ASP A 89 11.30 3.07 -12.07
C ASP A 89 10.69 4.45 -11.78
N GLY A 90 10.09 4.66 -10.61
CA GLY A 90 9.45 5.93 -10.25
C GLY A 90 8.07 6.16 -10.87
N THR A 91 7.67 5.38 -11.88
CA THR A 91 6.37 5.51 -12.56
C THR A 91 5.46 4.31 -12.36
N THR A 92 5.99 3.13 -12.02
CA THR A 92 5.16 1.92 -11.90
C THR A 92 4.98 1.51 -10.45
N VAL A 93 3.75 1.50 -9.97
CA VAL A 93 3.41 0.94 -8.65
C VAL A 93 3.17 -0.55 -8.82
N VAL A 94 3.94 -1.37 -8.11
CA VAL A 94 3.81 -2.83 -8.09
C VAL A 94 3.36 -3.28 -6.71
N ALA A 95 2.19 -3.88 -6.63
CA ALA A 95 1.71 -4.56 -5.43
C ALA A 95 1.94 -6.07 -5.56
N ARG A 96 2.77 -6.64 -4.67
CA ARG A 96 2.95 -8.10 -4.58
C ARG A 96 2.28 -8.61 -3.30
N THR A 97 1.24 -9.42 -3.48
CA THR A 97 0.42 -9.93 -2.38
C THR A 97 0.43 -11.46 -2.39
N ILE A 98 -0.14 -12.04 -3.45
CA ILE A 98 -0.10 -13.48 -3.81
C ILE A 98 0.06 -13.63 -5.35
N GLY A 99 -0.27 -12.58 -6.12
CA GLY A 99 0.24 -12.31 -7.47
C GLY A 99 0.90 -10.92 -7.54
N SER A 100 1.58 -10.62 -8.64
CA SER A 100 2.09 -9.27 -8.96
C SER A 100 1.02 -8.49 -9.72
N LYS A 101 0.52 -7.40 -9.13
CA LYS A 101 -0.30 -6.40 -9.83
C LYS A 101 0.58 -5.18 -10.04
N SER A 102 0.77 -4.76 -11.29
CA SER A 102 1.51 -3.55 -11.63
C SER A 102 0.57 -2.57 -12.32
N VAL A 103 0.60 -1.30 -11.88
CA VAL A 103 -0.09 -0.19 -12.54
C VAL A 103 0.94 0.89 -12.81
N ASP A 104 1.06 1.29 -14.07
CA ASP A 104 1.82 2.47 -14.46
C ASP A 104 1.02 3.72 -14.10
N LEU A 105 1.64 4.66 -13.39
CA LEU A 105 1.06 5.94 -13.00
C LEU A 105 0.78 6.82 -14.24
N ARG A 106 1.55 6.62 -15.32
CA ARG A 106 1.35 7.40 -16.56
C ARG A 106 0.05 7.03 -17.27
N ALA A 107 -0.22 5.72 -17.35
CA ALA A 107 -1.43 5.17 -17.95
C ALA A 107 -2.60 5.04 -16.96
N ALA A 108 -2.53 5.65 -15.77
CA ALA A 108 -3.54 5.46 -14.74
C ALA A 108 -4.86 6.18 -15.06
N ASP A 109 -5.85 5.44 -15.55
CA ASP A 109 -7.19 5.98 -15.87
C ASP A 109 -7.98 6.38 -14.63
N ARG A 110 -7.64 5.81 -13.46
CA ARG A 110 -8.35 6.05 -12.20
C ARG A 110 -7.39 6.46 -11.09
N LEU A 111 -7.56 7.67 -10.58
CA LEU A 111 -6.83 8.20 -9.43
C LEU A 111 -7.84 8.70 -8.39
N GLU A 112 -7.89 8.04 -7.24
CA GLU A 112 -8.79 8.41 -6.13
C GLU A 112 -8.02 8.48 -4.82
N LEU A 113 -8.32 9.45 -3.96
CA LEU A 113 -7.79 9.47 -2.59
C LEU A 113 -8.72 8.66 -1.68
N LEU A 114 -8.14 7.76 -0.91
CA LEU A 114 -8.81 6.93 0.07
C LEU A 114 -8.40 7.35 1.47
N VAL A 115 -9.37 7.67 2.31
CA VAL A 115 -9.15 7.82 3.74
C VAL A 115 -9.86 6.69 4.45
N THR A 116 -9.10 5.94 5.25
CA THR A 116 -9.60 4.82 6.04
C THR A 116 -9.30 5.10 7.51
N ASP A 117 -10.32 4.99 8.36
CA ASP A 117 -10.18 5.16 9.80
C ASP A 117 -10.49 3.83 10.49
N VAL A 118 -9.47 3.23 11.12
CA VAL A 118 -9.59 1.96 11.84
C VAL A 118 -8.98 2.10 13.22
N ARG A 119 -9.81 2.01 14.25
CA ARG A 119 -9.40 2.06 15.68
C ARG A 119 -8.59 3.32 16.02
N GLY A 120 -8.98 4.47 15.47
CA GLY A 120 -8.31 5.75 15.70
C GLY A 120 -7.01 5.95 14.91
N ILE A 121 -6.65 4.99 14.05
CA ILE A 121 -5.57 5.14 13.08
C ILE A 121 -6.20 5.51 11.74
N ARG A 122 -5.88 6.72 11.28
CA ARG A 122 -6.34 7.28 10.01
C ARG A 122 -5.27 7.11 8.94
N THR A 123 -5.55 6.28 7.95
CA THR A 123 -4.68 6.04 6.80
C THR A 123 -5.17 6.86 5.61
N VAL A 124 -4.30 7.70 5.08
CA VAL A 124 -4.50 8.39 3.80
C VAL A 124 -3.74 7.60 2.74
N GLY A 125 -4.46 7.06 1.78
CA GLY A 125 -3.93 6.32 0.65
C GLY A 125 -4.43 6.88 -0.67
N MET A 126 -3.76 6.49 -1.76
CA MET A 126 -4.13 6.80 -3.12
C MET A 126 -4.42 5.49 -3.85
N LEU A 127 -5.64 5.36 -4.35
CA LEU A 127 -6.04 4.27 -5.22
C LEU A 127 -5.67 4.64 -6.66
N VAL A 128 -4.73 3.90 -7.22
CA VAL A 128 -4.31 4.01 -8.62
C VAL A 128 -4.87 2.82 -9.38
N GLY A 129 -5.62 3.06 -10.45
CA GLY A 129 -6.20 2.02 -11.28
C GLY A 129 -5.94 2.25 -12.76
N HIS A 130 -5.74 1.14 -13.48
CA HIS A 130 -5.69 1.07 -14.94
C HIS A 130 -6.47 -0.18 -15.38
N LYS A 131 -7.44 -0.01 -16.28
CA LYS A 131 -8.36 -1.08 -16.72
C LYS A 131 -8.99 -1.84 -15.53
N SER A 132 -8.77 -3.15 -15.44
CA SER A 132 -9.32 -4.02 -14.37
C SER A 132 -8.43 -4.11 -13.12
N THR A 133 -7.29 -3.42 -13.11
CA THR A 133 -6.31 -3.50 -12.01
C THR A 133 -6.34 -2.22 -11.20
N SER A 134 -6.48 -2.34 -9.87
CA SER A 134 -6.35 -1.23 -8.94
C SER A 134 -5.41 -1.59 -7.78
N ILE A 135 -4.63 -0.60 -7.36
CA ILE A 135 -3.64 -0.70 -6.29
C ILE A 135 -3.84 0.46 -5.34
N ASN A 136 -4.02 0.16 -4.06
CA ASN A 136 -4.03 1.17 -3.00
C ASN A 136 -2.60 1.39 -2.49
N VAL A 137 -2.10 2.61 -2.67
CA VAL A 137 -0.82 3.08 -2.15
C VAL A 137 -1.07 3.87 -0.89
N ALA A 138 -0.67 3.35 0.27
CA ALA A 138 -0.77 4.11 1.51
C ALA A 138 0.28 5.23 1.52
N LEU A 139 -0.17 6.49 1.60
CA LEU A 139 0.70 7.67 1.59
C LEU A 139 1.12 8.08 3.00
N ALA A 140 0.18 8.04 3.94
CA ALA A 140 0.41 8.40 5.33
C ALA A 140 -0.55 7.64 6.27
N MET A 141 -0.12 7.45 7.52
CA MET A 141 -0.92 6.94 8.63
C MET A 141 -0.78 7.87 9.82
N TYR A 142 -1.89 8.41 10.30
CA TYR A 142 -1.95 9.31 11.45
C TYR A 142 -2.71 8.67 12.61
N SER A 143 -2.27 8.96 13.83
CA SER A 143 -2.91 8.56 15.07
C SER A 143 -2.88 9.75 16.01
N GLY A 144 -4.04 10.39 16.22
CA GLY A 144 -4.10 11.67 16.92
C GLY A 144 -3.39 12.77 16.14
N THR A 145 -2.45 13.47 16.78
CA THR A 145 -1.66 14.57 16.18
C THR A 145 -0.29 14.12 15.64
N GLY A 146 0.01 12.81 15.72
CA GLY A 146 1.24 12.22 15.20
C GLY A 146 0.96 11.22 14.08
N GLY A 147 2.00 10.78 13.38
CA GLY A 147 1.85 9.79 12.32
C GLY A 147 3.15 9.39 11.64
N ARG A 148 3.02 8.49 10.67
CA ARG A 148 4.08 8.05 9.77
C ARG A 148 3.66 8.33 8.34
N GLU A 149 4.54 9.00 7.60
CA GLU A 149 4.36 9.34 6.20
C GLU A 149 5.33 8.51 5.36
N LEU A 150 5.05 8.36 4.07
CA LEU A 150 6.02 7.76 3.15
C LEU A 150 7.29 8.62 3.16
N GLY A 151 8.45 8.01 2.89
CA GLY A 151 9.70 8.76 2.87
C GLY A 151 9.72 9.80 1.74
N ILE A 152 10.44 10.90 1.97
CA ILE A 152 10.62 12.04 1.05
C ILE A 152 10.93 11.59 -0.39
N LEU A 153 11.86 10.63 -0.56
CA LEU A 153 12.23 10.12 -1.89
C LEU A 153 11.09 9.39 -2.60
N VAL A 154 10.23 8.69 -1.85
CA VAL A 154 9.08 7.98 -2.40
C VAL A 154 8.01 8.98 -2.84
N LEU A 155 7.67 9.95 -1.97
CA LEU A 155 6.70 10.99 -2.33
C LEU A 155 7.17 11.78 -3.55
N ARG A 156 8.46 12.13 -3.63
CA ARG A 156 9.00 12.87 -4.78
C ARG A 156 8.82 12.09 -6.07
N LYS A 157 9.23 10.81 -6.09
CA LYS A 157 9.06 9.97 -7.28
C LYS A 157 7.60 9.76 -7.66
N LEU A 158 6.71 9.61 -6.69
CA LEU A 158 5.27 9.55 -6.95
C LEU A 158 4.76 10.86 -7.56
N ALA A 159 5.16 12.01 -7.02
CA ALA A 159 4.79 13.32 -7.55
C ALA A 159 5.26 13.51 -9.00
N ASP A 160 6.51 13.15 -9.29
CA ASP A 160 7.10 13.23 -10.63
C ASP A 160 6.38 12.27 -11.61
N GLY A 161 6.07 11.06 -11.17
CA GLY A 161 5.32 10.07 -11.96
C GLY A 161 3.90 10.51 -12.28
N LEU A 162 3.22 11.14 -11.32
CA LEU A 162 1.87 11.70 -11.49
C LEU A 162 1.84 12.96 -12.34
N ALA A 163 2.91 13.77 -12.32
CA ALA A 163 3.03 14.95 -13.16
C ALA A 163 3.04 14.61 -14.66
N GLY A 164 3.58 13.44 -15.00
CA GLY A 164 3.58 12.89 -16.36
C GLY A 164 2.39 11.97 -16.68
N SER A 165 1.32 12.02 -15.89
CA SER A 165 0.11 11.20 -16.12
C SER A 165 -0.73 11.73 -17.27
N GLU A 166 -1.30 10.82 -18.07
CA GLU A 166 -2.29 11.16 -19.10
C GLU A 166 -3.62 11.61 -18.47
N ASN A 167 -3.84 11.30 -17.19
CA ASN A 167 -5.03 11.67 -16.46
C ASN A 167 -4.89 13.09 -15.88
N PRO A 168 -5.83 14.02 -16.14
CA PRO A 168 -5.77 15.38 -15.61
C PRO A 168 -5.77 15.43 -14.07
N ALA A 169 -6.36 14.44 -13.40
CA ALA A 169 -6.30 14.32 -11.95
C ALA A 169 -4.85 14.12 -11.44
N GLY A 170 -3.97 13.52 -12.25
CA GLY A 170 -2.57 13.26 -11.90
C GLY A 170 -1.80 14.53 -11.52
N LEU A 171 -2.01 15.64 -12.24
CA LEU A 171 -1.39 16.93 -11.91
C LEU A 171 -1.82 17.44 -10.54
N VAL A 172 -3.11 17.32 -10.20
CA VAL A 172 -3.64 17.75 -8.89
C VAL A 172 -3.03 16.92 -7.75
N PHE A 173 -2.91 15.60 -7.94
CA PHE A 173 -2.24 14.73 -6.97
C PHE A 173 -0.74 15.04 -6.87
N SER A 174 -0.07 15.34 -7.98
CA SER A 174 1.33 15.75 -7.99
C SER A 174 1.54 17.02 -7.17
N GLN A 175 0.72 18.06 -7.40
CA GLN A 175 0.77 19.32 -6.62
C GLN A 175 0.54 19.08 -5.13
N LEU A 176 -0.42 18.22 -4.76
CA LEU A 176 -0.64 17.85 -3.37
C LEU A 176 0.60 17.22 -2.72
N LEU A 177 1.25 16.28 -3.41
CA LEU A 177 2.46 15.63 -2.91
C LEU A 177 3.65 16.60 -2.83
N VAL A 178 3.78 17.52 -3.79
CA VAL A 178 4.81 18.58 -3.75
C VAL A 178 4.56 19.53 -2.58
N ALA A 179 3.32 19.93 -2.33
CA ALA A 179 2.95 20.76 -1.18
C ALA A 179 3.27 20.05 0.14
N GLN A 180 2.99 18.74 0.23
CA GLN A 180 3.37 17.91 1.37
C GLN A 180 4.88 17.91 1.59
N LEU A 181 5.67 17.66 0.53
CA LEU A 181 7.13 17.66 0.59
C LEU A 181 7.70 19.02 1.01
N ARG A 182 7.08 20.12 0.57
CA ARG A 182 7.45 21.47 0.97
C ARG A 182 7.17 21.70 2.45
N ALA A 183 6.00 21.30 2.95
CA ALA A 183 5.65 21.40 4.37
C ALA A 183 6.60 20.56 5.24
N GLU A 184 6.94 19.35 4.80
CA GLU A 184 7.90 18.50 5.49
C GLU A 184 9.32 19.10 5.49
N ALA A 185 9.77 19.65 4.37
CA ALA A 185 11.07 20.33 4.27
C ALA A 185 11.17 21.58 5.15
N LYS A 186 10.05 22.26 5.41
CA LYS A 186 9.95 23.37 6.37
C LYS A 186 9.93 22.91 7.83
N GLY A 187 9.80 21.61 8.09
CA GLY A 187 9.69 21.07 9.45
C GLY A 187 8.32 21.30 10.07
N GLU A 188 7.27 21.52 9.27
CA GLU A 188 5.91 21.71 9.79
C GLU A 188 5.43 20.48 10.56
N ALA A 189 4.71 20.72 11.66
CA ALA A 189 4.09 19.67 12.46
C ALA A 189 3.00 18.94 11.66
N ALA A 190 2.70 17.69 12.00
CA ALA A 190 1.74 16.88 11.26
C ALA A 190 0.38 17.58 11.03
N PRO A 191 -0.22 18.31 12.01
CA PRO A 191 -1.49 19.03 11.79
C PRO A 191 -1.48 20.05 10.65
N GLU A 192 -0.33 20.67 10.40
CA GLU A 192 -0.15 21.69 9.37
C GLU A 192 0.12 21.09 7.98
N ARG A 193 0.47 19.80 7.93
CA ARG A 193 0.81 19.12 6.67
C ARG A 193 -0.44 18.88 5.79
N PRO A 194 -0.38 19.13 4.47
CA PRO A 194 -1.49 18.95 3.55
C PRO A 194 -2.19 17.58 3.61
N LEU A 195 -1.43 16.48 3.73
CA LEU A 195 -2.02 15.13 3.82
C LEU A 195 -2.80 14.91 5.11
N PHE A 196 -2.32 15.46 6.23
CA PHE A 196 -3.05 15.40 7.50
C PHE A 196 -4.34 16.21 7.42
N ARG A 197 -4.27 17.43 6.88
CA ARG A 197 -5.43 18.30 6.69
C ARG A 197 -6.49 17.61 5.82
N LEU A 198 -6.12 17.03 4.68
CA LEU A 198 -7.05 16.23 3.86
C LEU A 198 -7.62 15.02 4.60
N GLY A 199 -6.78 14.30 5.34
CA GLY A 199 -7.23 13.19 6.17
C GLY A 199 -8.27 13.65 7.20
N SER A 200 -8.05 14.80 7.84
CA SER A 200 -8.94 15.35 8.88
C SER A 200 -10.32 15.76 8.35
N LEU A 201 -10.40 16.21 7.09
CA LEU A 201 -11.66 16.57 6.43
C LEU A 201 -12.57 15.37 6.15
N ALA A 202 -12.03 14.14 6.19
CA ALA A 202 -12.84 12.94 6.03
C ALA A 202 -13.62 12.62 7.34
N PRO A 203 -14.94 12.36 7.25
CA PRO A 203 -15.75 11.86 8.36
C PRO A 203 -15.12 10.68 9.11
N THR A 204 -15.09 10.77 10.45
CA THR A 204 -14.66 9.70 11.36
C THR A 204 -15.57 8.47 11.27
N GLY A 205 -14.98 7.27 11.34
CA GLY A 205 -15.73 6.02 11.59
C GLY A 205 -16.24 5.26 10.35
N LYS A 206 -15.90 5.68 9.12
CA LYS A 206 -16.18 4.90 7.91
C LYS A 206 -14.96 4.09 7.46
N LEU A 207 -15.18 2.81 7.15
CA LEU A 207 -14.13 1.83 6.80
C LEU A 207 -13.30 2.21 5.56
N ALA A 208 -13.87 2.98 4.62
CA ALA A 208 -13.13 3.61 3.54
C ALA A 208 -13.96 4.72 2.92
N GLN A 209 -13.37 5.91 2.78
CA GLN A 209 -14.00 7.02 2.08
C GLN A 209 -13.16 7.44 0.89
N ARG A 210 -13.80 7.43 -0.28
CA ARG A 210 -13.27 7.98 -1.51
C ARG A 210 -13.53 9.47 -1.51
N LEU A 211 -12.47 10.26 -1.46
CA LEU A 211 -12.58 11.69 -1.71
C LEU A 211 -12.68 11.86 -3.23
N ARG A 212 -13.74 12.55 -3.66
CA ARG A 212 -13.95 12.81 -5.07
C ARG A 212 -12.87 13.77 -5.59
N PRO A 213 -12.44 13.63 -6.86
CA PRO A 213 -11.39 14.48 -7.44
C PRO A 213 -11.65 15.98 -7.24
N GLU A 214 -12.91 16.43 -7.31
CA GLU A 214 -13.25 17.85 -7.19
C GLU A 214 -12.96 18.41 -5.78
N ALA A 215 -13.10 17.58 -4.74
CA ALA A 215 -12.76 17.99 -3.38
C ALA A 215 -11.24 18.17 -3.21
N ILE A 216 -10.45 17.34 -3.91
CA ILE A 216 -8.99 17.42 -3.90
C ILE A 216 -8.55 18.65 -4.68
N THR A 217 -9.14 18.91 -5.86
CA THR A 217 -8.84 20.12 -6.65
C THR A 217 -9.10 21.40 -5.86
N ARG A 218 -10.24 21.50 -5.17
CA ARG A 218 -10.53 22.67 -4.32
C ARG A 218 -9.55 22.81 -3.16
N PHE A 219 -9.19 21.69 -2.53
CA PHE A 219 -8.22 21.70 -1.44
C PHE A 219 -6.85 22.16 -1.93
N VAL A 220 -6.35 21.62 -3.03
CA VAL A 220 -5.05 22.01 -3.61
C VAL A 220 -5.05 23.48 -4.02
N ALA A 221 -6.13 23.98 -4.61
CA ALA A 221 -6.27 25.40 -4.93
C ALA A 221 -6.24 26.33 -3.70
N SER A 222 -6.48 25.80 -2.49
CA SER A 222 -6.38 26.56 -1.23
C SER A 222 -4.99 26.48 -0.57
N LEU A 223 -4.04 25.74 -1.15
CA LEU A 223 -2.68 25.60 -0.64
C LEU A 223 -1.69 26.61 -1.24
N ASP A 224 -2.08 27.32 -2.30
CA ASP A 224 -1.30 28.39 -2.93
C ASP A 224 -1.40 29.72 -2.16
#